data_AF-A0AAD3RA03-F1
#
_entry.id   AF-A0AAD3RA03-F1
#
_cell.length_a   1.000
_cell.length_b   1.000
_cell.length_c   1.000
_cell.angle_alpha   90.00
_cell.angle_beta   90.00
_cell.angle_gamma   90.00
#
_symmetry.space_group_name_H-M   'P 1'
#
loop_
_entity.id
_entity.type
_entity.pdbx_description
1 polymer ?
#
loop_
_entity_poly.entity_id
_entity_poly.type
_entity_poly.pdbx_seq_one_letter_code
_entity_poly.pdbx_strand_id
1 'polypeptide(L)'
;MKDVFFFLFFLAVWLMAYGVANQALLYSYDPRPNWIFRRVFYRPYLHIFGQIPINEMDADKLGEVNCTDDAARIEAGEEPCMSTYANWLVVILLVIYLLCTNIVLVNLLIAIFSYTFSKVQEHSDIYWKFQRYNLIVEYHSRPCLAPPFIIISHLHLLIKRYVRGISSVKGRHFVLELRGRKASRLNTWEAIQKENHLSAQNKRQRETDTARLKRTSLKVDSVLKQMAEIRDHDRRLRLLETELEYCCSALSWMADALSQSNLIKADRPPPLLRDLTPLSPS
;
A
#
# COMPACT_ATOMS: atom_id res chain seq x y z
N MET A 1 -5.11 5.98 17.12
CA MET A 1 -5.62 7.08 17.97
C MET A 1 -6.74 7.87 17.31
N LYS A 2 -6.58 8.40 16.08
CA LYS A 2 -7.65 9.14 15.39
C LYS A 2 -8.97 8.37 15.30
N ASP A 3 -8.90 7.11 14.89
CA ASP A 3 -10.08 6.24 14.78
C ASP A 3 -10.73 5.94 16.14
N VAL A 4 -9.92 5.86 17.22
CA VAL A 4 -10.40 5.69 18.60
C VAL A 4 -11.19 6.93 19.03
N PHE A 5 -10.69 8.14 18.74
CA PHE A 5 -11.37 9.38 19.10
C PHE A 5 -12.69 9.55 18.36
N PHE A 6 -12.72 9.23 17.07
CA PHE A 6 -13.96 9.26 16.28
C PHE A 6 -15.00 8.29 16.87
N PHE A 7 -14.59 7.06 17.19
CA PHE A 7 -15.48 6.10 17.83
C PHE A 7 -15.98 6.56 19.20
N LEU A 8 -15.09 7.05 20.07
CA LEU A 8 -15.48 7.56 21.39
C LEU A 8 -16.47 8.72 21.29
N PHE A 9 -16.34 9.58 20.28
CA PHE A 9 -17.28 10.66 20.01
C PHE A 9 -18.67 10.12 19.64
N PHE A 10 -18.78 9.20 18.68
CA PHE A 10 -20.06 8.58 18.32
C PHE A 10 -20.68 7.81 19.48
N LEU A 11 -19.86 7.08 20.23
CA LEU A 11 -20.30 6.35 21.41
C LEU A 11 -20.85 7.30 22.47
N ALA A 12 -20.16 8.41 22.74
CA ALA A 12 -20.60 9.38 23.75
C ALA A 12 -21.94 10.04 23.38
N VAL A 13 -22.14 10.41 22.11
CA VAL A 13 -23.41 10.98 21.63
C VAL A 13 -24.55 9.97 21.77
N TRP A 14 -24.32 8.73 21.34
CA TRP A 14 -25.33 7.66 21.43
C TRP A 14 -25.67 7.29 22.88
N LEU A 15 -24.63 7.19 23.72
CA LEU A 15 -24.74 6.90 25.14
C LEU A 15 -25.50 7.99 25.89
N MET A 16 -25.23 9.27 25.60
CA MET A 16 -25.99 10.39 26.17
C MET A 16 -27.47 10.30 25.77
N ALA A 17 -27.77 10.09 24.49
CA ALA A 17 -29.15 10.03 24.01
C ALA A 17 -29.95 8.93 24.71
N TYR A 18 -29.39 7.73 24.81
CA TYR A 18 -30.00 6.61 25.52
C TYR A 18 -30.08 6.84 27.04
N GLY A 19 -29.01 7.33 27.66
CA GLY A 19 -28.95 7.54 29.11
C GLY A 19 -29.95 8.59 29.60
N VAL A 20 -30.07 9.71 28.88
CA VAL A 20 -31.04 10.78 29.20
C VAL A 20 -32.47 10.29 28.98
N ALA A 21 -32.73 9.59 27.87
CA ALA A 21 -34.05 9.03 27.59
C ALA A 21 -34.50 8.04 28.67
N ASN A 22 -33.64 7.11 29.10
CA ASN A 22 -33.98 6.18 30.18
C ASN A 22 -34.17 6.88 31.52
N GLN A 23 -33.31 7.82 31.88
CA GLN A 23 -33.46 8.57 33.13
C GLN A 23 -34.81 9.30 33.16
N ALA A 24 -35.22 9.92 32.06
CA ALA A 24 -36.50 10.64 31.95
C ALA A 24 -37.73 9.71 31.95
N LEU A 25 -37.62 8.49 31.42
CA LEU A 25 -38.71 7.51 31.42
C LEU A 25 -38.88 6.80 32.78
N LEU A 26 -37.77 6.56 33.49
CA LEU A 26 -37.76 5.78 34.73
C LEU A 26 -38.02 6.65 35.98
N TYR A 27 -37.53 7.89 36.01
CA TYR A 27 -37.61 8.74 37.20
C TYR A 27 -38.26 10.08 36.87
N SER A 28 -39.37 10.39 37.55
CA SER A 28 -40.07 11.67 37.39
C SER A 28 -39.38 12.83 38.12
N TYR A 29 -38.67 12.55 39.23
CA TYR A 29 -37.95 13.55 40.01
C TYR A 29 -36.72 12.95 40.72
N ASP A 30 -35.54 13.52 40.48
CA ASP A 30 -34.32 13.24 41.25
C ASP A 30 -33.49 14.55 41.33
N PRO A 31 -33.31 15.16 42.52
CA PRO A 31 -32.60 16.43 42.65
C PRO A 31 -31.07 16.29 42.69
N ARG A 32 -30.53 15.05 42.73
CA ARG A 32 -29.10 14.81 42.98
C ARG A 32 -28.31 14.69 41.66
N PRO A 33 -27.46 15.68 41.29
CA PRO A 33 -26.76 15.66 40.01
C PRO A 33 -25.80 14.47 39.87
N ASN A 34 -25.07 14.11 40.94
CA ASN A 34 -24.11 13.00 40.89
C ASN A 34 -24.76 11.64 40.56
N TRP A 35 -25.99 11.42 41.02
CA TRP A 35 -26.74 10.21 40.75
C TRP A 35 -27.25 10.19 39.31
N ILE A 36 -27.73 11.32 38.81
CA ILE A 36 -28.11 11.50 37.40
C ILE A 36 -26.91 11.21 36.50
N PHE A 37 -25.74 11.79 36.76
CA PHE A 37 -24.53 11.52 35.96
C PHE A 37 -24.15 10.04 35.97
N ARG A 38 -24.24 9.36 37.12
CA ARG A 38 -23.98 7.92 37.21
C ARG A 38 -25.00 7.10 36.41
N ARG A 39 -26.28 7.45 36.43
CA ARG A 39 -27.34 6.74 35.71
C ARG A 39 -27.32 7.02 34.22
N VAL A 40 -27.03 8.24 33.80
CA VAL A 40 -27.00 8.65 32.38
C VAL A 40 -25.74 8.17 31.67
N PHE A 41 -24.58 8.18 32.34
CA PHE A 41 -23.31 7.82 31.68
C PHE A 41 -22.78 6.45 32.05
N TYR A 42 -22.60 6.22 33.35
CA TYR A 42 -21.87 5.05 33.83
C TYR A 42 -22.66 3.75 33.64
N ARG A 43 -23.96 3.73 33.95
CA ARG A 43 -24.80 2.53 33.77
C ARG A 43 -24.92 2.12 32.29
N PRO A 44 -25.33 3.00 31.34
CA PRO A 44 -25.33 2.68 29.91
C PRO A 44 -23.98 2.19 29.38
N TYR A 45 -22.88 2.79 29.82
CA TYR A 45 -21.54 2.34 29.44
C TYR A 45 -21.30 0.86 29.83
N LEU A 46 -21.72 0.45 31.03
CA LEU A 46 -21.61 -0.93 31.48
C LEU A 46 -22.51 -1.90 30.72
N HIS A 47 -23.66 -1.44 30.19
CA HIS A 47 -24.53 -2.27 29.36
C HIS A 47 -23.81 -2.78 28.10
N ILE A 48 -22.90 -1.99 27.53
CA ILE A 48 -22.07 -2.39 26.37
C ILE A 48 -21.24 -3.64 26.70
N PHE A 49 -20.72 -3.72 27.92
CA PHE A 49 -19.94 -4.87 28.40
C PHE A 49 -20.79 -6.02 28.95
N GLY A 50 -22.11 -5.94 28.84
CA GLY A 50 -23.03 -7.02 29.26
C GLY A 50 -23.43 -6.97 30.73
N GLN A 51 -23.08 -5.92 31.48
CA GLN A 51 -23.54 -5.74 32.86
C GLN A 51 -24.88 -5.00 32.86
N ILE A 52 -25.99 -5.71 32.63
CA ILE A 52 -27.33 -5.13 32.54
C ILE A 52 -28.13 -5.53 33.78
N PRO A 53 -28.40 -4.61 34.73
CA PRO A 53 -29.25 -4.88 35.88
C PRO A 53 -30.73 -4.87 35.46
N ILE A 54 -31.20 -5.96 34.84
CA ILE A 54 -32.58 -6.11 34.36
C ILE A 54 -33.59 -5.93 35.53
N ASN A 55 -33.20 -6.36 36.73
CA ASN A 55 -34.00 -6.28 37.96
C ASN A 55 -34.25 -4.84 38.44
N GLU A 56 -33.58 -3.84 37.88
CA GLU A 56 -33.74 -2.42 38.23
C GLU A 56 -34.37 -1.59 37.09
N MET A 57 -34.59 -2.20 35.92
CA MET A 57 -35.05 -1.51 34.72
C MET A 57 -36.37 -2.03 34.17
N ASP A 58 -36.72 -3.28 34.50
CA ASP A 58 -37.97 -3.90 34.06
C ASP A 58 -38.94 -4.03 35.24
N ALA A 59 -40.11 -3.40 35.13
CA ALA A 59 -41.15 -3.41 36.16
C ALA A 59 -41.60 -4.84 36.52
N ASP A 60 -41.55 -5.77 35.56
CA ASP A 60 -41.97 -7.17 35.78
C ASP A 60 -40.93 -8.00 36.56
N LYS A 61 -39.70 -7.48 36.71
CA LYS A 61 -38.56 -8.12 37.40
C LYS A 61 -38.08 -7.32 38.60
N LEU A 62 -38.80 -6.26 38.98
CA LEU A 62 -38.44 -5.40 40.10
C LEU A 62 -38.47 -6.20 41.40
N GLY A 63 -37.36 -6.22 42.13
CA GLY A 63 -37.32 -6.75 43.49
C GLY A 63 -38.09 -5.85 44.45
N GLU A 64 -38.51 -6.37 45.61
CA GLU A 64 -39.06 -5.53 46.69
C GLU A 64 -37.97 -4.57 47.19
N VAL A 65 -38.00 -3.32 46.72
CA VAL A 65 -37.11 -2.25 47.16
C VAL A 65 -37.94 -1.20 47.89
N ASN A 66 -37.48 -0.80 49.08
CA ASN A 66 -38.08 0.30 49.83
C ASN A 66 -37.83 1.61 49.08
N CYS A 67 -38.81 2.07 48.32
CA CYS A 67 -38.76 3.31 47.55
C CYS A 67 -39.82 4.31 48.06
N THR A 68 -39.57 5.59 47.81
CA THR A 68 -40.43 6.69 48.27
C THR A 68 -40.67 7.69 47.14
N ASP A 69 -41.91 8.19 47.00
CA ASP A 69 -42.29 9.24 46.04
C ASP A 69 -42.25 10.66 46.65
N ASP A 70 -42.11 10.79 47.97
CA ASP A 70 -42.05 12.07 48.67
C ASP A 70 -40.73 12.82 48.41
N ALA A 71 -40.83 14.00 47.78
CA ALA A 71 -39.67 14.83 47.43
C ALA A 71 -38.75 15.16 48.63
N ALA A 72 -39.31 15.43 49.81
CA ALA A 72 -38.54 15.74 51.02
C ALA A 72 -37.71 14.54 51.53
N ARG A 73 -38.19 13.31 51.34
CA ARG A 73 -37.48 12.09 51.75
C ARG A 73 -36.41 11.69 50.72
N ILE A 74 -36.66 11.96 49.44
CA ILE A 74 -35.65 11.80 48.37
C ILE A 74 -34.47 12.75 48.59
N GLU A 75 -34.72 13.98 49.03
CA GLU A 75 -33.67 14.94 49.41
C GLU A 75 -32.90 14.51 50.66
N ALA A 76 -33.57 13.82 51.61
CA ALA A 76 -32.94 13.23 52.79
C ALA A 76 -32.10 11.98 52.50
N GLY A 77 -32.15 11.44 51.28
CA GLY A 77 -31.26 10.38 50.81
C GLY A 77 -31.94 9.05 50.45
N GLU A 78 -33.27 8.93 50.57
CA GLU A 78 -34.01 7.72 50.17
C GLU A 78 -34.02 7.53 48.63
N GLU A 79 -34.26 6.29 48.17
CA GLU A 79 -34.31 5.97 46.74
C GLU A 79 -35.67 6.32 46.12
N PRO A 80 -35.71 7.07 45.00
CA PRO A 80 -36.95 7.38 44.31
C PRO A 80 -37.55 6.13 43.67
N CYS A 81 -38.88 5.99 43.71
CA CYS A 81 -39.56 4.91 42.99
C CYS A 81 -39.45 5.09 41.47
N MET A 82 -39.41 3.95 40.77
CA MET A 82 -39.45 3.91 39.31
C MET A 82 -40.89 4.11 38.80
N SER A 83 -41.07 4.90 37.76
CA SER A 83 -42.34 5.00 37.06
C SER A 83 -42.57 3.78 36.15
N THR A 84 -43.71 3.12 36.32
CA THR A 84 -44.11 1.96 35.52
C THR A 84 -44.91 2.33 34.26
N TYR A 85 -45.22 3.63 34.07
CA TYR A 85 -46.13 4.10 33.02
C TYR A 85 -45.71 3.72 31.59
N ALA A 86 -44.41 3.82 31.27
CA ALA A 86 -43.87 3.57 29.92
C ALA A 86 -42.75 2.53 29.92
N ASN A 87 -42.82 1.51 30.80
CA ASN A 87 -41.77 0.50 30.92
C ASN A 87 -41.49 -0.26 29.60
N TRP A 88 -42.54 -0.57 28.82
CA TRP A 88 -42.38 -1.25 27.51
C TRP A 88 -41.45 -0.49 26.56
N LEU A 89 -41.45 0.86 26.62
CA LEU A 89 -40.60 1.70 25.81
C LEU A 89 -39.14 1.63 26.27
N VAL A 90 -38.89 1.56 27.58
CA VAL A 90 -37.54 1.39 28.16
C VAL A 90 -36.92 0.06 27.69
N VAL A 91 -37.70 -1.03 27.71
CA VAL A 91 -37.25 -2.34 27.24
C VAL A 91 -36.90 -2.31 25.74
N ILE A 92 -37.75 -1.69 24.90
CA ILE A 92 -37.46 -1.51 23.47
C ILE A 92 -36.20 -0.67 23.25
N LEU A 93 -36.06 0.44 23.99
CA LEU A 93 -34.90 1.33 23.90
C LEU A 93 -33.60 0.60 24.29
N LEU A 94 -33.65 -0.26 25.31
CA LEU A 94 -32.54 -1.12 25.72
C LEU A 94 -32.12 -2.08 24.60
N VAL A 95 -33.07 -2.76 23.95
CA VAL A 95 -32.77 -3.68 22.85
C VAL A 95 -32.13 -2.94 21.66
N ILE A 96 -32.70 -1.81 21.25
CA ILE A 96 -32.16 -0.98 20.16
C ILE A 96 -30.76 -0.47 20.52
N TYR A 97 -30.56 -0.02 21.76
CA TYR A 97 -29.27 0.45 22.23
C TYR A 97 -28.20 -0.63 22.16
N LEU A 98 -28.49 -1.84 22.65
CA LEU A 98 -27.57 -2.97 22.62
C LEU A 98 -27.26 -3.41 21.18
N LEU A 99 -28.26 -3.44 20.30
CA LEU A 99 -28.08 -3.76 18.89
C LEU A 99 -27.13 -2.75 18.22
N CYS A 100 -27.41 -1.45 18.35
CA CYS A 100 -26.61 -0.41 17.74
C CYS A 100 -25.19 -0.35 18.32
N THR A 101 -25.02 -0.47 19.63
CA THR A 101 -23.69 -0.39 20.25
C THR A 101 -22.86 -1.64 19.98
N ASN A 102 -23.36 -2.83 20.34
CA ASN A 102 -22.57 -4.05 20.30
C ASN A 102 -22.47 -4.66 18.90
N ILE A 103 -23.53 -4.61 18.09
CA ILE A 103 -23.52 -5.23 16.77
C ILE A 103 -23.03 -4.27 15.68
N VAL A 104 -23.38 -2.98 15.77
CA VAL A 104 -22.98 -2.00 14.75
C VAL A 104 -21.69 -1.29 15.12
N LEU A 105 -21.68 -0.53 16.23
CA LEU A 105 -20.56 0.37 16.55
C LEU A 105 -19.26 -0.39 16.87
N VAL A 106 -19.31 -1.43 17.73
CA VAL A 106 -18.10 -2.20 18.10
C VAL A 106 -17.52 -2.94 16.90
N ASN A 107 -18.35 -3.58 16.06
CA ASN A 107 -17.87 -4.28 14.88
C ASN A 107 -17.28 -3.32 13.83
N LEU A 108 -17.87 -2.15 13.67
CA LEU A 108 -17.33 -1.11 12.81
C LEU A 108 -15.99 -0.58 13.34
N LEU A 109 -15.82 -0.44 14.65
CA LEU A 109 -14.53 -0.07 15.26
C LEU A 109 -13.45 -1.09 14.93
N ILE A 110 -13.74 -2.38 15.09
CA ILE A 110 -12.81 -3.46 14.78
C ILE A 110 -12.44 -3.41 13.30
N ALA A 111 -13.41 -3.19 12.41
CA ALA A 111 -13.17 -3.09 10.97
C ALA A 111 -12.25 -1.91 10.61
N ILE A 112 -12.50 -0.72 11.18
CA ILE A 112 -11.66 0.46 10.94
C ILE A 112 -10.25 0.25 11.50
N PHE A 113 -10.11 -0.30 12.71
CA PHE A 113 -8.78 -0.60 13.26
C PHE A 113 -8.03 -1.62 12.41
N SER A 114 -8.70 -2.65 11.90
CA SER A 114 -8.07 -3.63 11.00
C SER A 114 -7.59 -2.98 9.70
N TYR A 115 -8.41 -2.11 9.10
CA TYR A 115 -8.05 -1.36 7.90
C TYR A 115 -6.85 -0.43 8.15
N THR A 116 -6.91 0.39 9.20
CA THR A 116 -5.82 1.32 9.55
C THR A 116 -4.56 0.56 9.94
N PHE A 117 -4.66 -0.53 10.69
CA PHE A 117 -3.52 -1.36 11.06
C PHE A 117 -2.84 -1.90 9.82
N SER A 118 -3.59 -2.51 8.91
CA SER A 118 -3.05 -3.06 7.66
C SER A 118 -2.37 -1.99 6.81
N LYS A 119 -2.96 -0.79 6.71
CA LYS A 119 -2.39 0.34 5.96
C LYS A 119 -1.12 0.92 6.60
N VAL A 120 -1.05 0.95 7.94
CA VAL A 120 0.02 1.64 8.69
C VAL A 120 1.15 0.68 9.10
N GLN A 121 0.91 -0.64 9.06
CA GLN A 121 1.86 -1.66 9.52
C GLN A 121 3.20 -1.61 8.75
N GLU A 122 3.15 -1.54 7.41
CA GLU A 122 4.37 -1.55 6.58
C GLU A 122 5.26 -0.33 6.88
N HIS A 123 4.67 0.86 6.91
CA HIS A 123 5.40 2.09 7.23
C HIS A 123 5.92 2.07 8.67
N SER A 124 5.11 1.60 9.63
CA SER A 124 5.48 1.59 11.05
C SER A 124 6.65 0.65 11.34
N ASP A 125 6.75 -0.48 10.67
CA ASP A 125 7.89 -1.40 10.82
C ASP A 125 9.21 -0.77 10.34
N ILE A 126 9.18 0.00 9.24
CA ILE A 126 10.36 0.77 8.77
C ILE A 126 10.78 1.80 9.83
N TYR A 127 9.81 2.57 10.37
CA TYR A 127 10.09 3.55 11.42
C TYR A 127 10.62 2.88 12.70
N TRP A 128 10.05 1.74 13.09
CA TRP A 128 10.50 0.99 14.24
C TRP A 128 11.93 0.48 14.06
N LYS A 129 12.29 -0.03 12.87
CA LYS A 129 13.67 -0.45 12.56
C LYS A 129 14.66 0.72 12.66
N PHE A 130 14.28 1.92 12.19
CA PHE A 130 15.12 3.11 12.32
C PHE A 130 15.28 3.54 13.79
N GLN A 131 14.17 3.59 14.54
CA GLN A 131 14.20 3.92 15.98
C GLN A 131 14.99 2.90 16.79
N ARG A 132 14.93 1.62 16.41
CA ARG A 132 15.68 0.54 17.03
C ARG A 132 17.18 0.79 16.98
N TYR A 133 17.70 1.28 15.84
CA TYR A 133 19.13 1.62 15.73
C TYR A 133 19.50 2.72 16.73
N ASN A 134 18.73 3.82 16.76
CA ASN A 134 18.98 4.92 17.70
C ASN A 134 18.94 4.45 19.16
N LEU A 135 17.98 3.60 19.49
CA LEU A 135 17.84 3.02 20.82
C LEU A 135 19.05 2.15 21.20
N ILE A 136 19.53 1.32 20.28
CA ILE A 136 20.74 0.49 20.48
C ILE A 136 21.98 1.38 20.69
N VAL A 137 22.16 2.41 19.87
CA VAL A 137 23.28 3.36 20.00
C VAL A 137 23.23 4.06 21.36
N GLU A 138 22.04 4.49 21.78
CA GLU A 138 21.84 5.14 23.07
C GLU A 138 22.19 4.19 24.23
N TYR A 139 21.64 2.98 24.26
CA TYR A 139 21.91 2.00 25.31
C TYR A 139 23.38 1.58 25.37
N HIS A 140 24.03 1.42 24.22
CA HIS A 140 25.46 1.11 24.17
C HIS A 140 26.32 2.26 24.74
N SER A 141 25.89 3.51 24.60
CA SER A 141 26.62 4.68 25.10
C SER A 141 26.43 4.95 26.60
N ARG A 142 25.39 4.36 27.21
CA ARG A 142 25.08 4.53 28.63
C ARG A 142 26.01 3.69 29.52
N PRO A 143 26.33 4.16 30.73
CA PRO A 143 27.12 3.37 31.67
C PRO A 143 26.39 2.08 32.05
N CYS A 144 27.14 1.00 32.29
CA CYS A 144 26.60 -0.34 32.52
C CYS A 144 25.86 -0.52 33.86
N LEU A 145 26.01 0.41 34.80
CA LEU A 145 25.40 0.30 36.13
C LEU A 145 23.92 0.66 36.08
N ALA A 146 23.11 -0.11 36.81
CA ALA A 146 21.67 0.13 36.96
C ALA A 146 21.40 1.53 37.56
N PRO A 147 20.21 2.12 37.33
CA PRO A 147 19.85 3.47 37.79
C PRO A 147 20.22 3.80 39.26
N PRO A 148 20.01 2.95 40.27
CA PRO A 148 20.40 3.29 41.64
C PRO A 148 21.92 3.40 41.83
N PHE A 149 22.73 2.64 41.08
CA PHE A 149 24.19 2.63 41.20
C PHE A 149 24.89 3.50 40.13
N ILE A 150 24.13 4.16 39.26
CA ILE A 150 24.66 4.95 38.13
C ILE A 150 25.53 6.12 38.60
N ILE A 151 25.28 6.63 39.81
CA ILE A 151 26.02 7.72 40.44
C ILE A 151 27.51 7.37 40.55
N ILE A 152 27.84 6.12 40.90
CA ILE A 152 29.22 5.62 41.01
C ILE A 152 29.90 5.68 39.63
N SER A 153 29.18 5.32 38.57
CA SER A 153 29.69 5.37 37.20
C SER A 153 29.94 6.80 36.73
N HIS A 154 29.02 7.72 37.03
CA HIS A 154 29.19 9.14 36.74
C HIS A 154 30.36 9.75 37.52
N LEU A 155 30.55 9.40 38.80
CA LEU A 155 31.70 9.84 39.60
C LEU A 155 33.02 9.35 39.00
N HIS A 156 33.10 8.08 38.59
CA HIS A 156 34.28 7.53 37.92
C HIS A 156 34.58 8.26 36.58
N LEU A 157 33.55 8.56 35.78
CA LEU A 157 33.68 9.32 34.54
C LEU A 157 34.18 10.76 34.80
N LEU A 158 33.69 11.43 35.85
CA LEU A 158 34.13 12.76 36.26
C LEU A 158 35.60 12.76 36.69
N ILE A 159 36.00 11.81 37.54
CA ILE A 159 37.40 11.64 37.99
C ILE A 159 38.31 11.39 36.77
N LYS A 160 37.92 10.50 35.87
CA LYS A 160 38.69 10.20 34.65
C LYS A 160 38.88 11.43 33.75
N ARG A 161 37.90 12.33 33.70
CA ARG A 161 37.97 13.55 32.88
C ARG A 161 38.82 14.63 33.54
N TYR A 162 38.61 14.92 34.83
CA TYR A 162 39.29 16.03 35.51
C TYR A 162 40.71 15.68 35.97
N VAL A 163 40.96 14.46 36.42
CA VAL A 163 42.27 14.06 36.97
C VAL A 163 43.20 13.54 35.87
N ARG A 164 42.66 12.83 34.87
CA ARG A 164 43.45 12.19 33.80
C ARG A 164 43.40 12.93 32.46
N GLY A 165 42.58 13.97 32.31
CA GLY A 165 42.49 14.79 31.08
C GLY A 165 42.01 14.03 29.84
N ILE A 166 41.45 12.83 29.99
CA ILE A 166 41.08 11.98 28.84
C ILE A 166 39.73 12.45 28.26
N SER A 167 39.74 12.81 26.98
CA SER A 167 38.53 13.19 26.24
C SER A 167 37.56 12.02 26.05
N SER A 168 36.27 12.34 25.89
CA SER A 168 35.19 11.37 25.75
C SER A 168 35.27 10.61 24.42
N VAL A 169 35.57 9.30 24.45
CA VAL A 169 35.63 8.45 23.25
C VAL A 169 34.25 7.91 22.85
N LYS A 170 33.21 8.75 22.87
CA LYS A 170 31.82 8.30 22.61
C LYS A 170 31.58 7.83 21.16
N GLY A 171 32.37 8.30 20.20
CA GLY A 171 32.13 8.06 18.76
C GLY A 171 32.76 6.81 18.15
N ARG A 172 33.64 6.07 18.85
CA ARG A 172 34.39 4.95 18.24
C ARG A 172 33.76 3.57 18.44
N HIS A 173 32.67 3.46 19.18
CA HIS A 173 32.14 2.15 19.57
C HIS A 173 31.65 1.27 18.41
N PHE A 174 31.13 1.87 17.34
CA PHE A 174 30.66 1.16 16.15
C PHE A 174 31.55 1.34 14.93
N VAL A 175 32.70 2.01 15.07
CA VAL A 175 33.63 2.25 13.97
C VAL A 175 34.74 1.21 14.00
N LEU A 176 34.73 0.30 13.03
CA LEU A 176 35.81 -0.66 12.83
C LEU A 176 36.82 -0.09 11.81
N GLU A 177 38.03 0.23 12.27
CA GLU A 177 39.11 0.68 11.39
C GLU A 177 39.76 -0.53 10.68
N LEU A 178 39.47 -0.69 9.39
CA LEU A 178 40.10 -1.68 8.52
C LEU A 178 41.18 -1.01 7.65
N ARG A 179 42.44 -1.45 7.77
CA ARG A 179 43.56 -0.89 6.98
C ARG A 179 44.27 -1.95 6.14
N GLY A 180 44.85 -1.51 5.01
CA GLY A 180 45.71 -2.32 4.15
C GLY A 180 44.95 -3.43 3.40
N ARG A 181 45.54 -4.64 3.37
CA ARG A 181 45.06 -5.78 2.55
C ARG A 181 43.63 -6.22 2.87
N LYS A 182 43.17 -6.13 4.12
CA LYS A 182 41.80 -6.53 4.53
C LYS A 182 40.73 -5.62 3.93
N ALA A 183 40.96 -4.31 3.97
CA ALA A 183 40.05 -3.32 3.37
C ALA A 183 39.98 -3.48 1.85
N SER A 184 41.13 -3.64 1.18
CA SER A 184 41.17 -3.88 -0.26
C SER A 184 40.39 -5.14 -0.64
N ARG A 185 40.55 -6.24 0.12
CA ARG A 185 39.83 -7.50 -0.15
C ARG A 185 38.32 -7.35 0.03
N LEU A 186 37.87 -6.59 1.04
CA LEU A 186 36.45 -6.30 1.26
C LEU A 186 35.86 -5.49 0.10
N ASN A 187 36.56 -4.45 -0.36
CA ASN A 187 36.12 -3.64 -1.50
C ASN A 187 36.04 -4.45 -2.80
N THR A 188 37.03 -5.32 -3.06
CA THR A 188 36.99 -6.22 -4.23
C THR A 188 35.82 -7.20 -4.13
N TRP A 189 35.57 -7.76 -2.95
CA TRP A 189 34.41 -8.63 -2.74
C TRP A 189 33.09 -7.90 -2.95
N GLU A 190 32.94 -6.69 -2.41
CA GLU A 190 31.74 -5.86 -2.58
C GLU A 190 31.51 -5.51 -4.07
N ALA A 191 32.57 -5.15 -4.80
CA ALA A 191 32.51 -4.86 -6.22
C ALA A 191 32.00 -6.04 -7.04
N ILE A 192 32.51 -7.25 -6.77
CA ILE A 192 32.06 -8.49 -7.43
C ILE A 192 30.58 -8.76 -7.12
N GLN A 193 30.16 -8.61 -5.86
CA GLN A 193 28.75 -8.82 -5.49
C GLN A 193 27.82 -7.80 -6.15
N LYS A 194 28.25 -6.53 -6.21
CA LYS A 194 27.52 -5.48 -6.91
C LYS A 194 27.36 -5.79 -8.39
N GLU A 195 28.42 -6.22 -9.06
CA GLU A 195 28.36 -6.59 -10.48
C GLU A 195 27.42 -7.78 -10.72
N ASN A 196 27.53 -8.83 -9.89
CA ASN A 196 26.63 -9.98 -9.96
C ASN A 196 25.16 -9.58 -9.75
N HIS A 197 24.89 -8.69 -8.79
CA HIS A 197 23.54 -8.19 -8.53
C HIS A 197 22.97 -7.39 -9.71
N LEU A 198 23.75 -6.44 -10.25
CA LEU A 198 23.35 -5.63 -11.40
C LEU A 198 23.18 -6.47 -12.66
N SER A 199 24.06 -7.44 -12.88
CA SER A 199 23.94 -8.45 -13.95
C SER A 199 22.62 -9.22 -13.85
N ALA A 200 22.29 -9.75 -12.66
CA ALA A 200 21.05 -10.48 -12.43
C ALA A 200 19.81 -9.58 -12.61
N GLN A 201 19.86 -8.34 -12.14
CA GLN A 201 18.79 -7.36 -12.32
C GLN A 201 18.57 -7.04 -13.81
N ASN A 202 19.64 -6.79 -14.55
CA ASN A 202 19.59 -6.54 -15.99
C ASN A 202 19.05 -7.76 -16.76
N LYS A 203 19.41 -8.98 -16.35
CA LYS A 203 18.86 -10.21 -16.91
C LYS A 203 17.34 -10.30 -16.68
N ARG A 204 16.86 -10.05 -15.46
CA ARG A 204 15.42 -10.02 -15.14
C ARG A 204 14.67 -8.98 -15.97
N GLN A 205 15.24 -7.78 -16.12
CA GLN A 205 14.65 -6.71 -16.94
C GLN A 205 14.63 -7.07 -18.43
N ARG A 206 15.65 -7.79 -18.92
CA ARG A 206 15.66 -8.33 -20.29
C ARG A 206 14.66 -9.49 -20.45
N GLU A 207 14.33 -10.21 -19.41
CA GLU A 207 13.37 -11.31 -19.48
C GLU A 207 11.91 -10.85 -19.41
N THR A 208 11.67 -9.59 -19.03
CA THR A 208 10.32 -9.01 -19.02
C THR A 208 9.69 -9.03 -20.42
N ASP A 209 8.41 -9.38 -20.50
CA ASP A 209 7.68 -9.53 -21.77
C ASP A 209 7.69 -8.26 -22.61
N THR A 210 7.59 -7.08 -21.97
CA THR A 210 7.69 -5.79 -22.66
C THR A 210 9.03 -5.61 -23.38
N ALA A 211 10.14 -6.00 -22.75
CA ALA A 211 11.49 -5.91 -23.32
C ALA A 211 11.74 -6.99 -24.38
N ARG A 212 11.06 -8.13 -24.29
CA ARG A 212 11.08 -9.19 -25.31
C ARG A 212 10.28 -8.76 -26.54
N LEU A 213 9.06 -8.28 -26.36
CA LEU A 213 8.19 -7.75 -27.42
C LEU A 213 8.84 -6.59 -28.16
N LYS A 214 9.47 -5.65 -27.44
CA LYS A 214 10.22 -4.56 -28.07
C LYS A 214 11.36 -5.09 -28.95
N ARG A 215 12.07 -6.12 -28.52
CA ARG A 215 13.15 -6.75 -29.31
C ARG A 215 12.62 -7.52 -30.51
N THR A 216 11.52 -8.25 -30.36
CA THR A 216 10.92 -8.95 -31.51
C THR A 216 10.36 -7.96 -32.51
N SER A 217 9.72 -6.87 -32.06
CA SER A 217 9.28 -5.77 -32.93
C SER A 217 10.45 -5.19 -33.72
N LEU A 218 11.54 -4.78 -33.04
CA LEU A 218 12.72 -4.22 -33.72
C LEU A 218 13.36 -5.21 -34.70
N LYS A 219 13.34 -6.51 -34.38
CA LYS A 219 13.82 -7.56 -35.29
C LYS A 219 12.90 -7.73 -36.50
N VAL A 220 11.58 -7.71 -36.30
CA VAL A 220 10.59 -7.75 -37.38
C VAL A 220 10.75 -6.53 -38.28
N ASP A 221 10.92 -5.34 -37.72
CA ASP A 221 11.18 -4.11 -38.48
C ASP A 221 12.45 -4.23 -39.33
N SER A 222 13.52 -4.82 -38.78
CA SER A 222 14.74 -5.10 -39.53
C SER A 222 14.54 -6.11 -40.66
N VAL A 223 13.74 -7.16 -40.45
CA VAL A 223 13.43 -8.16 -41.48
C VAL A 223 12.56 -7.54 -42.57
N LEU A 224 11.58 -6.70 -42.21
CA LEU A 224 10.75 -5.98 -43.16
C LEU A 224 11.60 -5.07 -44.07
N LYS A 225 12.61 -4.41 -43.50
CA LYS A 225 13.56 -3.62 -44.29
C LYS A 225 14.35 -4.47 -45.29
N GLN A 226 14.89 -5.61 -44.84
CA GLN A 226 15.61 -6.53 -45.73
C GLN A 226 14.70 -7.10 -46.83
N MET A 227 13.43 -7.40 -46.50
CA MET A 227 12.45 -7.88 -47.46
C MET A 227 12.12 -6.82 -48.52
N ALA A 228 12.07 -5.54 -48.14
CA ALA A 228 11.92 -4.44 -49.09
C ALA A 228 13.11 -4.35 -50.05
N GLU A 229 14.35 -4.48 -49.54
CA GLU A 229 15.57 -4.50 -50.37
C GLU A 229 15.58 -5.68 -51.35
N ILE A 230 15.17 -6.88 -50.90
CA ILE A 230 15.05 -8.07 -51.77
C ILE A 230 13.98 -7.85 -52.85
N ARG A 231 12.83 -7.26 -52.50
CA ARG A 231 11.78 -6.93 -53.47
C ARG A 231 12.28 -5.95 -54.53
N ASP A 232 13.10 -4.98 -54.15
CA ASP A 232 13.71 -4.04 -55.09
C ASP A 232 14.74 -4.74 -56.00
N HIS A 233 15.50 -5.70 -55.48
CA HIS A 233 16.40 -6.52 -56.28
C HIS A 233 15.64 -7.43 -57.28
N ASP A 234 14.55 -8.08 -56.85
CA ASP A 234 13.69 -8.88 -57.73
C ASP A 234 13.10 -8.04 -58.85
N ARG A 235 12.64 -6.81 -58.53
CA ARG A 235 12.16 -5.85 -59.54
C ARG A 235 13.25 -5.55 -60.57
N ARG A 236 14.49 -5.30 -60.14
CA ARG A 236 15.61 -5.04 -61.05
C ARG A 236 15.98 -6.25 -61.91
N LEU A 237 15.94 -7.46 -61.35
CA LEU A 237 16.20 -8.69 -62.09
C LEU A 237 15.14 -8.93 -63.18
N ARG A 238 13.86 -8.75 -62.86
CA ARG A 238 12.79 -8.86 -63.87
C ARG A 238 12.94 -7.84 -64.99
N LEU A 239 13.34 -6.61 -64.68
CA LEU A 239 13.65 -5.61 -65.70
C LEU A 239 14.78 -6.08 -66.62
N LEU A 240 15.86 -6.60 -66.03
CA LEU A 240 17.01 -7.09 -66.79
C LEU A 240 16.67 -8.32 -67.64
N GLU A 241 15.81 -9.21 -67.13
CA GLU A 241 15.26 -10.34 -67.87
C GLU A 241 14.45 -9.86 -69.08
N THR A 242 13.56 -8.88 -68.92
CA THR A 242 12.78 -8.32 -70.05
C THR A 242 13.66 -7.64 -71.10
N GLU A 243 14.72 -6.94 -70.69
CA GLU A 243 15.69 -6.33 -71.62
C GLU A 243 16.51 -7.40 -72.37
N LEU A 244 16.85 -8.51 -71.70
CA LEU A 244 17.58 -9.61 -72.30
C LEU A 244 16.69 -10.39 -73.27
N GLU A 245 15.45 -10.67 -72.91
CA GLU A 245 14.45 -11.25 -73.83
C GLU A 245 14.26 -10.37 -75.07
N TYR A 246 14.18 -9.04 -74.88
CA TYR A 246 14.13 -8.09 -75.98
C TYR A 246 15.38 -8.17 -76.87
N CYS A 247 16.59 -8.12 -76.29
CA CYS A 247 17.85 -8.26 -77.02
C CYS A 247 17.92 -9.58 -77.81
N CYS A 248 17.55 -10.71 -77.19
CA CYS A 248 17.50 -12.01 -77.84
C CYS A 248 16.50 -12.02 -79.01
N SER A 249 15.31 -11.44 -78.83
CA SER A 249 14.30 -11.33 -79.88
C SER A 249 14.75 -10.44 -81.06
N ALA A 250 15.42 -9.32 -80.76
CA ALA A 250 15.99 -8.42 -81.75
C ALA A 250 17.14 -9.09 -82.52
N LEU A 251 18.03 -9.81 -81.83
CA LEU A 251 19.10 -10.60 -82.45
C LEU A 251 18.55 -11.71 -83.34
N SER A 252 17.50 -12.43 -82.90
CA SER A 252 16.85 -13.43 -83.76
C SER A 252 16.21 -12.81 -84.99
N TRP A 253 15.57 -11.64 -84.84
CA TRP A 253 15.00 -10.91 -85.97
C TRP A 253 16.10 -10.44 -86.94
N MET A 254 17.22 -9.92 -86.42
CA MET A 254 18.37 -9.51 -87.24
C MET A 254 18.97 -10.71 -87.99
N ALA A 255 19.10 -11.87 -87.33
CA ALA A 255 19.58 -13.10 -87.95
C ALA A 255 18.65 -13.57 -89.07
N ASP A 256 17.34 -13.55 -88.85
CA ASP A 256 16.33 -13.91 -89.86
C ASP A 256 16.33 -12.92 -91.02
N ALA A 257 16.41 -11.61 -90.76
CA ALA A 257 16.44 -10.57 -91.79
C ALA A 257 17.71 -10.66 -92.65
N LEU A 258 18.87 -10.99 -92.05
CA LEU A 258 20.12 -11.27 -92.78
C LEU A 258 20.05 -12.59 -93.55
N SER A 259 19.33 -13.60 -93.07
CA SER A 259 19.13 -14.85 -93.82
C SER A 259 18.26 -14.66 -95.08
N GLN A 260 17.31 -13.71 -95.02
CA GLN A 260 16.39 -13.38 -96.10
C GLN A 260 16.93 -12.35 -97.10
N SER A 261 18.09 -11.74 -96.81
CA SER A 261 18.66 -10.65 -97.61
C SER A 261 19.15 -11.05 -98.99
N ASN A 262 18.96 -12.29 -99.42
CA ASN A 262 19.23 -12.72 -100.78
C ASN A 262 18.00 -12.82 -101.68
N LEU A 263 16.74 -12.53 -101.27
CA LEU A 263 15.68 -12.30 -102.28
C LEU A 263 14.32 -11.72 -101.83
N ILE A 264 14.00 -11.49 -100.55
CA ILE A 264 12.64 -10.99 -100.18
C ILE A 264 12.71 -10.00 -99.01
N LYS A 265 11.99 -8.87 -99.16
CA LYS A 265 11.84 -7.79 -98.18
C LYS A 265 11.35 -8.37 -96.83
N ALA A 266 11.99 -8.03 -95.72
CA ALA A 266 11.64 -8.56 -94.40
C ALA A 266 10.16 -8.28 -94.04
N ASP A 267 9.38 -9.35 -93.82
CA ASP A 267 7.92 -9.30 -93.58
C ASP A 267 7.52 -8.97 -92.13
N ARG A 268 8.49 -8.80 -91.20
CA ARG A 268 8.20 -8.50 -89.78
C ARG A 268 8.78 -7.15 -89.35
N PRO A 269 7.99 -6.27 -88.70
CA PRO A 269 8.51 -5.06 -88.09
C PRO A 269 9.51 -5.42 -86.96
N PRO A 270 10.52 -4.57 -86.69
CA PRO A 270 11.45 -4.81 -85.59
C PRO A 270 10.70 -4.86 -84.26
N PRO A 271 11.12 -5.69 -83.29
CA PRO A 271 10.53 -5.69 -81.98
C PRO A 271 10.66 -4.27 -81.39
N LEU A 272 9.55 -3.71 -80.91
CA LEU A 272 9.53 -2.44 -80.20
C LEU A 272 9.75 -2.72 -78.71
N LEU A 273 10.74 -2.04 -78.11
CA LEU A 273 10.92 -2.06 -76.67
C LEU A 273 9.61 -1.59 -76.02
N ARG A 274 8.95 -2.47 -75.28
CA ARG A 274 7.70 -2.14 -74.61
C ARG A 274 8.02 -1.11 -73.54
N ASP A 275 7.57 0.14 -73.74
CA ASP A 275 7.81 1.24 -72.80
C ASP A 275 7.56 0.79 -71.37
N LEU A 276 8.62 0.88 -70.57
CA LEU A 276 8.61 0.65 -69.13
C LEU A 276 7.69 1.69 -68.48
N THR A 277 6.42 1.35 -68.37
CA THR A 277 5.50 2.08 -67.50
C THR A 277 6.00 1.90 -66.07
N PRO A 278 6.31 2.98 -65.33
CA PRO A 278 6.74 2.85 -63.95
C PRO A 278 5.54 2.32 -63.15
N LEU A 279 5.61 1.05 -62.72
CA LEU A 279 4.76 0.58 -61.64
C LEU A 279 4.93 1.54 -60.46
N SER A 280 3.83 2.25 -60.16
CA SER A 280 3.74 3.20 -59.06
C SER A 280 3.99 2.48 -57.73
N PRO A 281 4.59 3.16 -56.74
CA PRO A 281 4.73 2.60 -55.42
C PRO A 281 3.39 2.69 -54.70
N SER A 282 2.83 1.53 -54.35
CA SER A 282 1.93 1.37 -53.20
C SER A 282 2.59 0.44 -52.20
#